data_AF-A0A6P0SIN8-F1
#
_entry.id   AF-A0A6P0SIN8-F1
#
_cell.length_a   1.000
_cell.length_b   1.000
_cell.length_c   1.000
_cell.angle_alpha   90.00
_cell.angle_beta   90.00
_cell.angle_gamma   90.00
#
_symmetry.space_group_name_H-M   'P 1'
#
loop_
_entity.id
_entity.type
_entity.pdbx_description
1 polymer ?
#
loop_
_entity_poly.entity_id
_entity_poly.type
_entity_poly.pdbx_seq_one_letter_code
_entity_poly.pdbx_strand_id
1 'polypeptide(L)'
;MKILKKVTFDQVLEHFHSQHPVDAAYEVNTNKDAEQGLMMADKLLGEWNCVLLERKDILNTVLPWHLGCKGKQTLVPKSGFNVEQTVKKLTAKQDSYCQDNLVCWNKIARMKNSGFTPLFLSTQAIPHEDYSEIDIPGNLFHLDGLHRMVSWEFHGMLKDGVQVEAYVAGRLELE
;
A
#
# COMPACT_ATOMS: atom_id res chain seq x y z
N MET A 1 -8.00 -13.97 0.47
CA MET A 1 -8.58 -12.95 1.35
C MET A 1 -9.73 -13.53 2.16
N LYS A 2 -9.80 -13.24 3.47
CA LYS A 2 -10.90 -13.62 4.38
C LYS A 2 -11.53 -12.36 4.99
N ILE A 3 -12.83 -12.16 4.82
CA ILE A 3 -13.53 -11.04 5.46
C ILE A 3 -13.77 -11.36 6.94
N LEU A 4 -13.37 -10.46 7.83
CA LEU A 4 -13.59 -10.59 9.28
C LEU A 4 -14.89 -9.93 9.72
N LYS A 5 -15.08 -8.67 9.30
CA LYS A 5 -16.24 -7.84 9.67
C LYS A 5 -16.37 -6.62 8.77
N LYS A 6 -17.59 -6.09 8.65
CA LYS A 6 -17.80 -4.71 8.17
C LYS A 6 -17.36 -3.73 9.25
N VAL A 7 -16.84 -2.57 8.84
CA VAL A 7 -16.42 -1.48 9.73
C VAL A 7 -16.91 -0.14 9.19
N THR A 8 -17.00 0.87 10.05
CA THR A 8 -17.29 2.25 9.62
C THR A 8 -16.02 2.97 9.21
N PHE A 9 -16.15 4.04 8.43
CA PHE A 9 -15.01 4.87 8.07
C PHE A 9 -14.34 5.51 9.29
N ASP A 10 -15.12 5.92 10.30
CA ASP A 10 -14.57 6.45 11.55
C ASP A 10 -13.62 5.45 12.25
N GLN A 11 -13.97 4.17 12.26
CA GLN A 11 -13.11 3.11 12.80
C GLN A 11 -11.83 2.93 11.99
N VAL A 12 -11.92 3.08 10.66
CA VAL A 12 -10.77 3.02 9.74
C VAL A 12 -9.83 4.19 10.00
N LEU A 13 -10.35 5.41 10.14
CA LEU A 13 -9.55 6.60 10.44
C LEU A 13 -8.88 6.50 11.82
N GLU A 14 -9.60 6.05 12.84
CA GLU A 14 -9.03 5.82 14.17
C GLU A 14 -7.83 4.85 14.12
N HIS A 15 -7.98 3.73 13.41
CA HIS A 15 -6.89 2.78 13.22
C HIS A 15 -5.74 3.38 12.43
N PHE A 16 -6.03 4.12 11.35
CA PHE A 16 -5.03 4.80 10.54
C PHE A 16 -4.18 5.76 11.38
N HIS A 17 -4.82 6.63 12.17
CA HIS A 17 -4.13 7.60 13.04
C HIS A 17 -3.33 6.93 14.15
N SER A 18 -3.79 5.81 14.70
CA SER A 18 -3.04 5.06 15.73
C SER A 18 -1.69 4.53 15.22
N GLN A 19 -1.61 4.21 13.92
CA GLN A 19 -0.41 3.66 13.27
C GLN A 19 0.46 4.76 12.62
N HIS A 20 -0.11 5.93 12.36
CA HIS A 20 0.51 7.01 11.60
C HIS A 20 0.47 8.33 12.39
N PRO A 21 1.16 8.46 13.54
CA PRO A 21 1.16 9.70 14.30
C PRO A 21 1.64 10.85 13.41
N VAL A 22 0.77 11.85 13.26
CA VAL A 22 0.96 13.03 12.37
C VAL A 22 2.23 13.80 12.76
N ASP A 23 2.61 13.77 14.04
CA ASP A 23 3.76 14.47 14.62
C ASP A 23 5.07 13.67 14.61
N ALA A 24 5.12 12.52 13.93
CA ALA A 24 6.39 11.82 13.78
C ALA A 24 7.36 12.72 13.00
N ALA A 25 8.45 13.16 13.64
CA ALA A 25 9.47 14.03 13.09
C ALA A 25 10.23 13.37 11.92
N TYR A 26 9.55 13.24 10.78
CA TYR A 26 10.10 12.80 9.51
C TYR A 26 9.86 13.91 8.50
N GLU A 27 10.94 14.39 7.92
CA GLU A 27 10.99 15.50 6.94
C GLU A 27 10.16 15.24 5.65
N VAL A 28 9.60 14.02 5.50
CA VAL A 28 8.80 13.57 4.34
C VAL A 28 7.61 12.71 4.82
N ASN A 29 6.86 13.23 5.79
CA ASN A 29 5.63 12.62 6.27
C ASN A 29 4.49 12.83 5.24
N THR A 30 4.05 11.75 4.60
CA THR A 30 2.98 11.72 3.60
C THR A 30 1.66 11.18 4.18
N ASN A 31 1.53 11.11 5.51
CA ASN A 31 0.33 10.58 6.16
C ASN A 31 -0.93 11.38 5.78
N LYS A 32 -0.78 12.68 5.50
CA LYS A 32 -1.88 13.54 5.02
C LYS A 32 -2.38 13.13 3.64
N ASP A 33 -1.49 12.75 2.73
CA ASP A 33 -1.86 12.31 1.38
C ASP A 33 -2.56 10.95 1.43
N ALA A 34 -2.05 10.04 2.28
CA ALA A 34 -2.69 8.75 2.54
C ALA A 34 -4.10 8.94 3.14
N GLU A 35 -4.27 9.81 4.13
CA GLU A 35 -5.58 10.13 4.72
C GLU A 35 -6.57 10.69 3.68
N GLN A 36 -6.11 11.60 2.81
CA GLN A 36 -6.93 12.09 1.70
C GLN A 36 -7.34 10.96 0.76
N GLY A 37 -6.44 10.02 0.47
CA GLY A 37 -6.76 8.80 -0.28
C GLY A 37 -7.87 7.97 0.38
N LEU A 38 -7.83 7.82 1.71
CA LEU A 38 -8.90 7.14 2.46
C LEU A 38 -10.24 7.87 2.34
N MET A 39 -10.25 9.21 2.48
CA MET A 39 -11.46 10.02 2.33
C MET A 39 -12.04 9.93 0.90
N MET A 40 -11.19 9.91 -0.13
CA MET A 40 -11.63 9.73 -1.51
C MET A 40 -12.23 8.34 -1.73
N ALA A 41 -11.61 7.30 -1.19
CA ALA A 41 -12.12 5.94 -1.25
C ALA A 41 -13.48 5.81 -0.54
N ASP A 42 -13.61 6.42 0.63
CA ASP A 42 -14.87 6.43 1.39
C ASP A 42 -15.99 7.11 0.60
N LYS A 43 -15.73 8.32 0.07
CA LYS A 43 -16.70 9.05 -0.76
C LYS A 43 -17.12 8.28 -2.02
N LEU A 44 -16.20 7.50 -2.59
CA LEU A 44 -16.42 6.75 -3.84
C LEU A 44 -17.18 5.44 -3.61
N LEU A 45 -16.86 4.73 -2.52
CA LEU A 45 -17.26 3.33 -2.33
C LEU A 45 -18.22 3.11 -1.16
N GLY A 46 -18.23 3.99 -0.16
CA GLY A 46 -19.22 4.03 0.92
C GLY A 46 -19.29 2.80 1.84
N GLU A 47 -18.45 1.78 1.63
CA GLU A 47 -18.40 0.56 2.42
C GLU A 47 -16.97 0.21 2.77
N TRP A 48 -16.75 -0.27 4.00
CA TRP A 48 -15.44 -0.73 4.46
C TRP A 48 -15.52 -2.09 5.13
N ASN A 49 -14.49 -2.90 4.88
CA ASN A 49 -14.35 -4.24 5.43
C ASN A 49 -12.98 -4.41 6.09
N CYS A 50 -12.95 -5.01 7.27
CA CYS A 50 -11.73 -5.51 7.89
C CYS A 50 -11.53 -6.96 7.41
N VAL A 51 -10.37 -7.25 6.83
CA VAL A 51 -10.05 -8.53 6.19
C VAL A 51 -8.67 -9.04 6.62
N LEU A 52 -8.44 -10.34 6.44
CA LEU A 52 -7.11 -10.94 6.44
C LEU A 52 -6.66 -11.24 5.02
N LEU A 53 -5.49 -10.72 4.67
CA LEU A 53 -4.82 -10.93 3.40
C LEU A 53 -3.73 -11.97 3.55
N GLU A 54 -3.71 -12.92 2.62
CA GLU A 54 -2.59 -13.83 2.44
C GLU A 54 -1.57 -13.21 1.50
N ARG A 55 -0.38 -13.82 1.42
CA ARG A 55 0.70 -13.36 0.51
C ARG A 55 0.19 -13.11 -0.91
N LYS A 56 -0.61 -14.01 -1.49
CA LYS A 56 -1.14 -13.85 -2.86
C LYS A 56 -1.97 -12.57 -3.03
N ASP A 57 -2.74 -12.19 -2.02
CA ASP A 57 -3.62 -11.01 -2.09
C ASP A 57 -2.75 -9.74 -2.07
N ILE A 58 -1.71 -9.72 -1.21
CA ILE A 58 -0.75 -8.62 -1.11
C ILE A 58 0.04 -8.48 -2.42
N LEU A 59 0.56 -9.59 -2.96
CA LEU A 59 1.35 -9.58 -4.19
C LEU A 59 0.58 -9.06 -5.41
N ASN A 60 -0.73 -9.31 -5.45
CA ASN A 60 -1.62 -8.87 -6.52
C ASN A 60 -2.20 -7.46 -6.30
N THR A 61 -1.89 -6.79 -5.18
CA THR A 61 -2.35 -5.42 -4.93
C THR A 61 -1.70 -4.47 -5.93
N VAL A 62 -2.52 -3.70 -6.64
CA VAL A 62 -2.11 -2.68 -7.60
C VAL A 62 -1.60 -1.45 -6.87
N LEU A 63 -0.41 -1.01 -7.25
CA LEU A 63 0.25 0.19 -6.77
C LEU A 63 0.13 1.29 -7.84
N PRO A 64 -0.20 2.54 -7.43
CA PRO A 64 -0.26 3.67 -8.33
C PRO A 64 1.15 4.18 -8.68
N TRP A 65 1.22 5.16 -9.57
CA TRP A 65 2.48 5.82 -9.95
C TRP A 65 3.28 6.21 -8.69
N HIS A 66 4.55 5.82 -8.65
CA HIS A 66 5.42 6.15 -7.53
C HIS A 66 6.81 6.56 -8.02
N LEU A 67 7.04 7.87 -8.09
CA LEU A 67 8.37 8.44 -8.17
C LEU A 67 8.96 8.48 -6.75
N GLY A 68 10.19 8.01 -6.56
CA GLY A 68 10.81 8.05 -5.24
C GLY A 68 10.78 9.47 -4.66
N CYS A 69 10.51 9.63 -3.36
CA CYS A 69 10.50 10.94 -2.72
C CYS A 69 11.86 11.64 -2.91
N LYS A 70 11.89 12.72 -3.71
CA LYS A 70 13.14 13.40 -4.15
C LYS A 70 14.11 12.49 -4.94
N GLY A 71 13.63 11.39 -5.48
CA GLY A 71 14.40 10.39 -6.22
C GLY A 71 14.40 10.63 -7.72
N LYS A 72 15.31 9.96 -8.42
CA LYS A 72 15.47 10.08 -9.89
C LYS A 72 14.84 8.92 -10.65
N GLN A 73 14.58 7.81 -9.97
CA GLN A 73 14.02 6.60 -10.59
C GLN A 73 12.57 6.40 -10.19
N THR A 74 11.73 6.08 -11.17
CA THR A 74 10.35 5.66 -10.92
C THR A 74 10.36 4.23 -10.38
N LEU A 75 9.74 3.99 -9.22
CA LEU A 75 9.55 2.63 -8.68
C LEU A 75 8.38 1.95 -9.39
N VAL A 76 7.21 2.61 -9.39
CA VAL A 76 5.99 2.14 -10.05
C VAL A 76 5.67 3.07 -11.21
N PRO A 77 5.61 2.57 -12.47
CA PRO A 77 5.27 3.40 -13.63
C PRO A 77 3.82 3.89 -13.56
N LYS A 78 3.49 4.87 -14.41
CA LYS A 78 2.14 5.44 -14.48
C LYS A 78 1.04 4.44 -14.89
N SER A 79 1.40 3.45 -15.72
CA SER A 79 0.58 2.29 -16.05
C SER A 79 0.20 1.44 -14.83
N GLY A 80 0.85 1.67 -13.69
CA GLY A 80 0.72 0.87 -12.49
C GLY A 80 1.59 -0.39 -12.53
N PHE A 81 1.82 -0.96 -11.36
CA PHE A 81 2.36 -2.31 -11.14
C PHE A 81 1.67 -2.92 -9.94
N ASN A 82 1.59 -4.24 -9.88
CA ASN A 82 1.32 -4.89 -8.61
C ASN A 82 2.58 -4.96 -7.71
N VAL A 83 2.42 -5.37 -6.46
CA VAL A 83 3.54 -5.51 -5.51
C VAL A 83 4.60 -6.48 -6.05
N GLU A 84 4.20 -7.61 -6.64
CA GLU A 84 5.13 -8.61 -7.18
C GLU A 84 6.05 -8.04 -8.27
N GLN A 85 5.47 -7.33 -9.25
CA GLN A 85 6.19 -6.67 -10.34
C GLN A 85 7.13 -5.59 -9.80
N THR A 86 6.66 -4.84 -8.80
CA THR A 86 7.44 -3.79 -8.15
C THR A 86 8.67 -4.35 -7.45
N VAL A 87 8.52 -5.45 -6.72
CA VAL A 87 9.63 -6.15 -6.06
C VAL A 87 10.59 -6.72 -7.09
N LYS A 88 10.10 -7.38 -8.15
CA LYS A 88 10.95 -7.90 -9.25
C LYS A 88 11.83 -6.79 -9.85
N LYS A 89 11.24 -5.62 -10.12
CA LYS A 89 11.97 -4.45 -10.63
C LYS A 89 12.98 -3.93 -9.61
N LEU A 90 12.60 -3.83 -8.34
CA LEU A 90 13.49 -3.36 -7.27
C LEU A 90 14.69 -4.29 -7.11
N THR A 91 14.49 -5.60 -7.10
CA THR A 91 15.55 -6.61 -7.03
C THR A 91 16.51 -6.51 -8.21
N ALA A 92 15.99 -6.33 -9.43
CA ALA A 92 16.82 -6.21 -10.64
C ALA A 92 17.64 -4.90 -10.70
N LYS A 93 17.25 -3.87 -9.94
CA LYS A 93 17.86 -2.53 -9.98
C LYS A 93 18.30 -2.04 -8.60
N GLN A 94 18.53 -2.94 -7.66
CA GLN A 94 18.71 -2.60 -6.25
C GLN A 94 19.81 -1.55 -6.03
N ASP A 95 20.99 -1.77 -6.62
CA ASP A 95 22.16 -0.92 -6.40
C ASP A 95 21.96 0.50 -6.93
N SER A 96 21.38 0.66 -8.12
CA SER A 96 21.12 1.99 -8.66
C SER A 96 19.94 2.67 -7.95
N TYR A 97 18.91 1.91 -7.60
CA TYR A 97 17.74 2.43 -6.90
C TYR A 97 18.09 2.95 -5.51
N CYS A 98 18.95 2.25 -4.76
CA CYS A 98 19.32 2.69 -3.42
C CYS A 98 20.14 4.00 -3.44
N GLN A 99 20.95 4.22 -4.47
CA GLN A 99 21.71 5.45 -4.67
C GLN A 99 20.83 6.62 -5.12
N ASP A 100 19.93 6.39 -6.07
CA ASP A 100 19.14 7.45 -6.69
C ASP A 100 17.88 7.84 -5.90
N ASN A 101 17.39 6.95 -5.02
CA ASN A 101 16.12 7.10 -4.31
C ASN A 101 16.27 6.86 -2.79
N LEU A 102 17.28 7.47 -2.16
CA LEU A 102 17.65 7.25 -0.74
C LEU A 102 16.48 7.29 0.24
N VAL A 103 15.55 8.24 0.11
CA VAL A 103 14.41 8.36 1.05
C VAL A 103 13.49 7.14 0.96
N CYS A 104 13.08 6.74 -0.25
CA CYS A 104 12.22 5.57 -0.43
C CYS A 104 12.96 4.28 -0.08
N TRP A 105 14.24 4.18 -0.43
CA TRP A 105 15.05 3.02 -0.05
C TRP A 105 15.14 2.88 1.48
N ASN A 106 15.39 3.96 2.21
CA ASN A 106 15.43 3.95 3.67
C ASN A 106 14.08 3.57 4.29
N LYS A 107 12.96 4.03 3.70
CA LYS A 107 11.62 3.60 4.12
C LYS A 107 11.46 2.08 3.96
N ILE A 108 11.79 1.53 2.80
CA ILE A 108 11.72 0.09 2.52
C ILE A 108 12.64 -0.68 3.48
N ALA A 109 13.92 -0.33 3.56
CA ALA A 109 14.90 -1.03 4.39
C ALA A 109 14.53 -1.03 5.88
N ARG A 110 13.92 0.05 6.39
CA ARG A 110 13.48 0.14 7.78
C ARG A 110 12.34 -0.83 8.09
N MET A 111 11.45 -1.09 7.14
CA MET A 111 10.29 -1.95 7.35
C MET A 111 10.67 -3.44 7.47
N LYS A 112 11.92 -3.83 7.16
CA LYS A 112 12.44 -5.19 7.42
C LYS A 112 12.27 -5.63 8.88
N ASN A 113 12.37 -4.69 9.82
CA ASN A 113 12.32 -4.98 11.25
C ASN A 113 10.98 -4.59 11.90
N SER A 114 10.01 -4.08 11.12
CA SER A 114 8.67 -3.78 11.63
C SER A 114 7.79 -5.02 11.55
N GLY A 115 6.92 -5.23 12.54
CA GLY A 115 5.85 -6.22 12.45
C GLY A 115 4.86 -5.90 11.32
N PHE A 116 3.95 -6.84 11.06
CA PHE A 116 2.84 -6.60 10.13
C PHE A 116 1.85 -5.63 10.77
N THR A 117 1.74 -4.44 10.18
CA THR A 117 0.73 -3.44 10.53
C THR A 117 -0.40 -3.48 9.50
N PRO A 118 -1.61 -3.00 9.83
CA PRO A 118 -2.70 -2.99 8.87
C PRO A 118 -2.36 -2.25 7.56
N LEU A 119 -2.92 -2.75 6.47
CA LEU A 119 -2.93 -2.11 5.16
C LEU A 119 -4.26 -1.40 4.91
N PHE A 120 -4.26 -0.35 4.09
CA PHE A 120 -5.48 0.32 3.68
C PHE A 120 -5.56 0.30 2.17
N LEU A 121 -6.65 -0.28 1.65
CA LEU A 121 -6.81 -0.62 0.24
C LEU A 121 -8.22 -0.25 -0.23
N SER A 122 -8.44 -0.25 -1.54
CA SER A 122 -9.75 -0.13 -2.16
C SER A 122 -9.95 -1.21 -3.23
N THR A 123 -11.20 -1.54 -3.54
CA THR A 123 -11.54 -2.49 -4.63
C THR A 123 -11.40 -1.88 -6.02
N GLN A 124 -11.17 -0.58 -6.13
CA GLN A 124 -10.92 0.14 -7.39
C GLN A 124 -10.00 1.34 -7.16
N ALA A 125 -9.39 1.83 -8.24
CA ALA A 125 -8.62 3.07 -8.23
C ALA A 125 -9.47 4.27 -7.77
N ILE A 126 -8.88 5.13 -6.94
CA ILE A 126 -9.49 6.41 -6.51
C ILE A 126 -9.26 7.50 -7.56
N PRO A 127 -10.11 8.55 -7.63
CA PRO A 127 -9.95 9.67 -8.57
C PRO A 127 -8.79 10.60 -8.15
N HIS A 128 -7.56 10.12 -8.27
CA HIS A 128 -6.32 10.82 -7.94
C HIS A 128 -5.31 10.73 -9.08
N GLU A 129 -4.44 11.73 -9.23
CA GLU A 129 -3.51 11.82 -10.36
C GLU A 129 -2.56 10.62 -10.47
N ASP A 130 -2.17 10.04 -9.33
CA ASP A 130 -1.29 8.86 -9.32
C ASP A 130 -1.95 7.60 -9.90
N TYR A 131 -3.28 7.57 -10.02
CA TYR A 131 -4.05 6.43 -10.53
C TYR A 131 -4.59 6.65 -11.94
N SER A 132 -4.46 7.86 -12.50
CA SER A 132 -5.19 8.26 -13.72
C SER A 132 -4.80 7.49 -14.97
N GLU A 133 -3.62 6.86 -14.96
CA GLU A 133 -3.04 6.14 -16.11
C GLU A 133 -2.91 4.63 -15.86
N ILE A 134 -3.48 4.09 -14.77
CA ILE A 134 -3.39 2.65 -14.46
C ILE A 134 -4.14 1.84 -15.53
N ASP A 135 -3.46 0.84 -16.11
CA ASP A 135 -3.99 0.00 -17.19
C ASP A 135 -3.96 -1.51 -16.86
N ILE A 136 -3.47 -1.90 -15.69
CA ILE A 136 -3.39 -3.29 -15.26
C ILE A 136 -4.66 -3.75 -14.53
N PRO A 137 -5.09 -5.02 -14.70
CA PRO A 137 -6.19 -5.57 -13.94
C PRO A 137 -5.80 -5.73 -12.46
N GLY A 138 -6.77 -5.55 -11.56
CA GLY A 138 -6.56 -5.74 -10.13
C GLY A 138 -7.87 -5.70 -9.34
N ASN A 139 -7.89 -6.45 -8.24
CA ASN A 139 -9.02 -6.50 -7.31
C ASN A 139 -8.80 -5.64 -6.06
N LEU A 140 -7.55 -5.24 -5.80
CA LEU A 140 -7.15 -4.42 -4.68
C LEU A 140 -6.19 -3.35 -5.17
N PHE A 141 -6.43 -2.12 -4.76
CA PHE A 141 -5.63 -0.94 -5.07
C PHE A 141 -5.11 -0.36 -3.77
N HIS A 142 -3.83 -0.03 -3.74
CA HIS A 142 -3.17 0.57 -2.59
C HIS A 142 -3.79 1.93 -2.25
N LEU A 143 -4.00 2.21 -0.95
CA LEU A 143 -4.23 3.58 -0.42
C LEU A 143 -3.11 3.93 0.56
N ASP A 144 -2.74 2.98 1.44
CA ASP A 144 -1.59 3.09 2.35
C ASP A 144 -0.85 1.74 2.51
N GLY A 145 0.45 1.80 2.74
CA GLY A 145 1.30 0.63 2.99
C GLY A 145 2.22 0.19 1.84
N LEU A 146 2.41 1.01 0.79
CA LEU A 146 3.29 0.68 -0.35
C LEU A 146 4.68 0.20 0.09
N HIS A 147 5.41 1.00 0.86
CA HIS A 147 6.77 0.63 1.29
C HIS A 147 6.78 -0.59 2.22
N ARG A 148 5.69 -0.81 2.97
CA ARG A 148 5.54 -1.98 3.85
C ARG A 148 5.36 -3.26 3.04
N MET A 149 4.40 -3.28 2.11
CA MET A 149 4.15 -4.44 1.24
C MET A 149 5.40 -4.80 0.42
N VAL A 150 6.03 -3.81 -0.21
CA VAL A 150 7.26 -4.01 -0.99
C VAL A 150 8.39 -4.54 -0.11
N SER A 151 8.60 -3.96 1.07
CA SER A 151 9.62 -4.41 2.02
C SER A 151 9.40 -5.84 2.50
N TRP A 152 8.17 -6.18 2.89
CA TRP A 152 7.87 -7.50 3.44
C TRP A 152 8.13 -8.61 2.42
N GLU A 153 7.76 -8.41 1.16
CA GLU A 153 8.08 -9.39 0.11
C GLU A 153 9.58 -9.36 -0.23
N PHE A 154 10.17 -8.18 -0.44
CA PHE A 154 11.58 -8.04 -0.81
C PHE A 154 12.54 -8.67 0.21
N HIS A 155 12.18 -8.66 1.49
CA HIS A 155 12.94 -9.28 2.57
C HIS A 155 12.47 -10.69 2.97
N GLY A 156 11.53 -11.29 2.23
CA GLY A 156 11.06 -12.67 2.48
C GLY A 156 10.27 -12.85 3.78
N MET A 157 9.61 -11.79 4.27
CA MET A 157 8.78 -11.80 5.47
C MET A 157 7.40 -12.40 5.20
N LEU A 158 6.85 -12.21 4.00
CA LEU A 158 5.58 -12.82 3.58
C LEU A 158 5.80 -14.31 3.28
N LYS A 159 5.82 -15.14 4.33
CA LYS A 159 5.89 -16.61 4.21
C LYS A 159 4.49 -17.21 4.05
N ASP A 160 4.44 -18.46 3.62
CA ASP A 160 3.18 -19.21 3.57
C ASP A 160 2.55 -19.29 4.97
N GLY A 161 1.23 -19.06 5.03
CA GLY A 161 0.47 -19.00 6.28
C GLY A 161 0.52 -17.67 7.02
N VAL A 162 1.36 -16.70 6.60
CA VAL A 162 1.30 -15.33 7.12
C VAL A 162 0.01 -14.67 6.65
N GLN A 163 -0.70 -14.07 7.60
CA GLN A 163 -1.89 -13.27 7.35
C GLN A 163 -1.67 -11.83 7.84
N VAL A 164 -2.05 -10.86 7.02
CA VAL A 164 -1.94 -9.43 7.33
C VAL A 164 -3.33 -8.82 7.37
N GLU A 165 -3.63 -8.06 8.42
CA GLU A 165 -4.89 -7.31 8.51
C GLU A 165 -4.91 -6.19 7.46
N ALA A 166 -6.08 -5.98 6.85
CA ALA A 166 -6.31 -4.84 5.98
C ALA A 166 -7.71 -4.27 6.14
N TYR A 167 -7.84 -2.97 5.88
CA TYR A 167 -9.08 -2.24 5.74
C TYR A 167 -9.30 -1.96 4.26
N VAL A 168 -10.37 -2.53 3.70
CA VAL A 168 -10.67 -2.46 2.27
C VAL A 168 -11.95 -1.66 2.05
N ALA A 169 -11.83 -0.55 1.32
CA ALA A 169 -12.97 0.21 0.82
C ALA A 169 -13.59 -0.50 -0.38
N GLY A 170 -14.91 -0.60 -0.41
CA GLY A 170 -15.67 -1.24 -1.48
C GLY A 170 -16.38 -2.52 -1.06
N ARG A 171 -17.34 -2.92 -1.89
CA ARG A 171 -18.13 -4.12 -1.67
C ARG A 171 -17.28 -5.36 -1.94
N LEU A 172 -17.19 -6.23 -0.95
CA LEU A 172 -16.60 -7.56 -1.06
C LEU A 172 -17.73 -8.59 -0.91
N GLU A 173 -17.82 -9.51 -1.85
CA GLU A 173 -18.74 -10.65 -1.73
C GLU A 173 -18.03 -11.79 -0.99
N LEU A 174 -18.75 -12.43 -0.07
CA LEU A 174 -18.30 -13.67 0.54
C LEU A 174 -18.54 -14.78 -0.49
N GLU A 175 -17.47 -15.32 -1.07
CA GLU A 175 -17.52 -16.61 -1.77
C GLU A 175 -17.77 -17.76 -0.77
#